data_AF-A0AAE9PT45-F1
#
_entry.id   AF-A0AAE9PT45-F1
#
_cell.length_a   1.000
_cell.length_b   1.000
_cell.length_c   1.000
_cell.angle_alpha   90.00
_cell.angle_beta   90.00
_cell.angle_gamma   90.00
#
_symmetry.space_group_name_H-M   'P 1'
#
loop_
_entity.id
_entity.type
_entity.pdbx_description
1 polymer ?
#
loop_
_entity_poly.entity_id
_entity_poly.type
_entity_poly.pdbx_seq_one_letter_code
_entity_poly.pdbx_strand_id
1 'polypeptide(L)'
;MNTLWTDFVNSEWHDWRGSGRSEDRLLKPEWQNEFLMRWQFTASVPASAEDIEEMQILRRELRSFAEHLTSGGQMTTDLVDMINRKMMKGGRSLAY
;
A
#
# COMPACT_ATOMS: atom_id res chain seq x y z
N MET A 1 -3.24 1.32 -17.29
CA MET A 1 -2.74 -0.03 -16.96
C MET A 1 -2.51 -0.02 -15.45
N ASN A 2 -3.37 -0.65 -14.66
CA ASN A 2 -3.18 -0.68 -13.20
C ASN A 2 -2.19 -1.78 -12.86
N THR A 3 -1.17 -1.46 -12.08
CA THR A 3 -0.26 -2.43 -11.46
C THR A 3 -0.65 -2.61 -9.99
N LEU A 4 -0.26 -3.72 -9.38
CA LEU A 4 -0.60 -4.05 -8.00
C LEU A 4 -0.30 -2.90 -7.04
N TRP A 5 0.93 -2.39 -7.12
CA TRP A 5 1.39 -1.33 -6.23
C TRP A 5 0.64 -0.02 -6.46
N THR A 6 0.36 0.37 -7.72
CA THR A 6 -0.42 1.58 -8.01
C THR A 6 -1.86 1.48 -7.51
N ASP A 7 -2.49 0.31 -7.63
CA ASP A 7 -3.86 0.09 -7.16
C ASP A 7 -3.92 0.15 -5.63
N PHE A 8 -2.93 -0.44 -4.96
CA PHE A 8 -2.77 -0.37 -3.52
C PHE A 8 -2.50 1.04 -3.00
N VAL A 9 -1.57 1.79 -3.62
CA VAL A 9 -1.27 3.18 -3.23
C VAL A 9 -2.49 4.10 -3.39
N ASN A 10 -3.34 3.82 -4.38
CA ASN A 10 -4.58 4.54 -4.64
C ASN A 10 -5.76 4.11 -3.75
N SER A 11 -5.55 3.20 -2.79
CA SER A 11 -6.53 2.95 -1.72
C SER A 11 -6.77 4.19 -0.86
N GLU A 12 -5.78 5.07 -0.77
CA GLU A 12 -5.95 6.41 -0.21
C GLU A 12 -6.32 7.38 -1.31
N TRP A 13 -7.61 7.67 -1.38
CA TRP A 13 -8.14 8.65 -2.31
C TRP A 13 -8.02 10.05 -1.70
N HIS A 14 -7.51 11.00 -2.48
CA HIS A 14 -7.51 12.41 -2.12
C HIS A 14 -8.33 13.20 -3.14
N ASP A 15 -9.14 14.13 -2.66
CA ASP A 15 -9.85 15.07 -3.51
C ASP A 15 -8.87 16.09 -4.11
N TRP A 16 -8.54 15.90 -5.39
CA TRP A 16 -7.70 16.81 -6.16
C TRP A 16 -8.39 18.16 -6.46
N ARG A 17 -9.70 18.32 -6.18
CA ARG A 17 -10.44 19.57 -6.39
C ARG A 17 -10.42 20.53 -5.20
N GLY A 18 -9.63 20.26 -4.16
CA GLY A 18 -9.30 21.25 -3.13
C GLY A 18 -10.26 21.32 -1.94
N SER A 19 -11.17 20.34 -1.76
CA SER A 19 -11.95 20.25 -0.51
C SER A 19 -11.14 19.71 0.67
N GLY A 20 -9.94 19.17 0.42
CA GLY A 20 -9.07 18.56 1.43
C GLY A 20 -9.56 17.18 1.91
N ARG A 21 -10.64 16.63 1.33
CA ARG A 21 -11.16 15.33 1.72
C ARG A 21 -10.21 14.22 1.27
N SER A 22 -9.85 13.36 2.21
CA SER A 22 -9.26 12.06 1.93
C SER A 22 -10.22 10.96 2.35
N GLU A 23 -10.13 9.83 1.66
CA GLU A 23 -10.84 8.61 2.01
C GLU A 23 -9.85 7.45 2.01
N ASP A 24 -9.76 6.76 3.14
CA ASP A 24 -9.02 5.52 3.24
C ASP A 24 -9.92 4.33 2.90
N ARG A 25 -9.86 3.89 1.64
CA ARG A 25 -10.63 2.74 1.15
C ARG A 25 -10.12 1.43 1.69
N LEU A 26 -8.89 1.37 2.20
CA LEU A 26 -8.35 0.16 2.82
C LEU A 26 -9.19 -0.24 4.04
N LEU A 27 -9.85 0.71 4.70
CA LEU A 27 -10.75 0.45 5.84
C LEU A 27 -12.11 -0.14 5.42
N LYS A 28 -12.42 -0.21 4.12
CA LYS A 28 -13.70 -0.68 3.60
C LYS A 28 -13.62 -2.16 3.20
N PRO A 29 -14.39 -3.05 3.82
CA PRO A 29 -14.41 -4.47 3.45
C PRO A 29 -14.73 -4.73 1.97
N GLU A 30 -15.58 -3.90 1.35
CA GLU A 30 -15.94 -4.02 -0.07
C GLU A 30 -14.71 -3.78 -0.96
N TRP A 31 -13.92 -2.76 -0.65
CA TRP A 31 -12.68 -2.46 -1.38
C TRP A 31 -11.63 -3.55 -1.15
N GLN A 32 -11.49 -4.06 0.08
CA GLN A 32 -10.59 -5.18 0.39
C GLN A 32 -10.93 -6.41 -0.45
N ASN A 33 -12.21 -6.80 -0.51
CA ASN A 33 -12.69 -7.92 -1.33
C ASN A 33 -12.37 -7.71 -2.82
N GLU A 34 -12.69 -6.53 -3.36
CA GLU A 34 -12.40 -6.21 -4.77
C GLU A 34 -10.91 -6.26 -5.08
N PHE A 35 -10.07 -5.74 -4.18
CA PHE A 35 -8.62 -5.76 -4.33
C PHE A 35 -8.07 -7.19 -4.32
N LEU A 36 -8.48 -8.02 -3.34
CA LEU A 36 -8.06 -9.42 -3.26
C LEU A 36 -8.51 -10.22 -4.49
N MET A 37 -9.76 -10.03 -4.95
CA MET A 37 -10.27 -10.68 -6.16
C MET A 37 -9.49 -10.28 -7.42
N ARG A 38 -9.23 -8.98 -7.60
CA ARG A 38 -8.53 -8.46 -8.78
C ARG A 38 -7.11 -9.00 -8.88
N TRP A 39 -6.42 -9.10 -7.75
CA TRP A 39 -5.02 -9.53 -7.68
C TRP A 39 -4.86 -11.02 -7.33
N GLN A 40 -5.97 -11.76 -7.25
CA GLN A 40 -6.02 -13.19 -6.96
C GLN A 40 -5.35 -13.60 -5.64
N PHE A 41 -5.50 -12.77 -4.61
CA PHE A 41 -5.02 -13.06 -3.26
C PHE A 41 -6.11 -13.72 -2.42
N THR A 42 -5.67 -14.53 -1.45
CA THR A 42 -6.54 -15.13 -0.44
C THR A 42 -6.12 -14.62 0.93
N ALA A 43 -6.99 -13.84 1.56
CA ALA A 43 -6.80 -13.30 2.91
C ALA A 43 -8.17 -13.07 3.57
N SER A 44 -8.20 -12.92 4.89
CA SER A 44 -9.42 -12.63 5.63
C SER A 44 -9.92 -11.21 5.34
N VAL A 45 -11.24 -11.07 5.20
CA VAL A 45 -11.92 -9.77 5.12
C VAL A 45 -13.02 -9.72 6.18
N PRO A 46 -13.06 -8.70 7.06
CA PRO A 46 -12.11 -7.58 7.13
C PRO A 46 -10.71 -8.04 7.60
N ALA A 47 -9.68 -7.36 7.10
CA ALA A 47 -8.32 -7.48 7.63
C ALA A 47 -8.28 -7.09 9.12
N SER A 48 -7.32 -7.64 9.87
CA SER A 48 -7.13 -7.29 11.27
C SER A 48 -6.68 -5.83 11.42
N ALA A 49 -6.90 -5.23 12.60
CA ALA A 49 -6.44 -3.87 12.86
C ALA A 49 -4.91 -3.72 12.69
N GLU A 50 -4.16 -4.76 13.08
CA GLU A 50 -2.71 -4.83 12.92
C GLU A 50 -2.30 -4.86 11.44
N ASP A 51 -2.95 -5.71 10.62
CA ASP A 51 -2.68 -5.77 9.18
C ASP A 51 -3.02 -4.46 8.48
N ILE A 52 -4.12 -3.81 8.89
CA ILE A 52 -4.52 -2.50 8.37
C ILE A 52 -3.44 -1.45 8.66
N GLU A 53 -2.93 -1.41 9.90
CA GLU A 53 -1.89 -0.47 10.29
C GLU A 53 -0.60 -0.67 9.47
N GLU A 54 -0.13 -1.92 9.36
CA GLU A 54 1.05 -2.27 8.56
C GLU A 54 0.87 -1.93 7.08
N MET A 55 -0.30 -2.22 6.51
CA MET A 55 -0.61 -1.86 5.12
C MET A 55 -0.66 -0.34 4.92
N GLN A 56 -1.20 0.44 5.86
CA GLN A 56 -1.17 1.90 5.79
C GLN A 56 0.27 2.45 5.87
N ILE A 57 1.14 1.84 6.69
CA ILE A 57 2.56 2.19 6.76
C ILE A 57 3.22 1.93 5.41
N LEU A 58 3.05 0.71 4.87
CA LEU A 58 3.60 0.34 3.57
C LEU A 58 3.13 1.28 2.46
N ARG A 59 1.85 1.65 2.45
CA ARG A 59 1.26 2.58 1.48
C ARG A 59 1.94 3.94 1.51
N ARG A 60 2.15 4.51 2.70
CA ARG A 60 2.83 5.81 2.87
C ARG A 60 4.28 5.75 2.38
N GLU A 61 4.98 4.67 2.68
CA GLU A 61 6.37 4.46 2.23
C GLU A 61 6.46 4.35 0.70
N LEU A 62 5.57 3.56 0.07
CA LEU A 62 5.51 3.43 -1.40
C LEU A 62 5.18 4.76 -2.09
N ARG A 63 4.27 5.55 -1.51
CA ARG A 63 3.92 6.88 -2.04
C ARG A 63 5.09 7.85 -1.93
N SER A 64 5.71 7.94 -0.75
CA SER A 64 6.88 8.78 -0.53
C SER A 64 8.02 8.43 -1.48
N PHE A 65 8.23 7.14 -1.74
CA PHE A 65 9.20 6.66 -2.72
C PHE A 65 8.87 7.12 -4.15
N ALA A 66 7.62 6.96 -4.58
CA ALA A 66 7.18 7.39 -5.91
C ALA A 66 7.31 8.92 -6.08
N GLU A 67 6.97 9.70 -5.06
CA GLU A 67 7.11 11.16 -5.04
C GLU A 67 8.59 11.61 -5.11
N HIS A 68 9.48 10.93 -4.38
CA HIS A 68 10.92 11.20 -4.42
C HIS A 68 11.49 10.97 -5.83
N LEU A 69 11.18 9.83 -6.45
CA LEU A 69 11.65 9.51 -7.79
C LEU A 69 11.09 10.48 -8.85
N THR A 70 9.80 10.82 -8.76
CA THR A 70 9.17 11.75 -9.72
C THR A 70 9.66 13.19 -9.56
N SER A 71 10.19 13.55 -8.39
CA SER A 71 10.83 14.85 -8.13
C SER A 71 12.30 14.92 -8.61
N GLY A 72 12.80 13.88 -9.30
CA GLY A 72 14.19 13.81 -9.77
C GLY A 72 15.18 13.25 -8.75
N GLY A 73 14.69 12.74 -7.62
CA GLY A 73 15.50 12.04 -6.62
C GLY A 73 16.07 10.74 -7.17
N GLN A 74 17.30 10.41 -6.78
CA GLN A 74 17.94 9.16 -7.17
C GLN A 74 17.51 8.01 -6.25
N MET A 75 17.43 6.81 -6.83
CA MET A 75 17.22 5.57 -6.10
C MET A 75 18.55 5.15 -5.46
N THR A 76 18.70 5.39 -4.16
CA THR A 76 19.90 4.96 -3.41
C THR A 76 19.77 3.51 -2.98
N THR A 77 20.89 2.82 -2.80
CA THR A 77 20.92 1.44 -2.30
C THR A 77 20.20 1.31 -0.95
N ASP A 78 20.38 2.29 -0.06
CA ASP A 78 19.71 2.33 1.26
C ASP A 78 18.18 2.34 1.15
N LEU A 79 17.64 3.06 0.15
CA LEU A 79 16.21 3.16 -0.11
C LEU A 79 15.65 1.82 -0.62
N VAL A 80 16.39 1.14 -1.49
CA VAL A 80 16.06 -0.21 -1.97
C VAL A 80 16.10 -1.23 -0.83
N ASP A 81 17.12 -1.17 0.02
CA ASP A 81 17.28 -2.08 1.15
C ASP A 81 16.22 -1.85 2.24
N MET A 82 15.79 -0.60 2.45
CA MET A 82 14.66 -0.29 3.31
C MET A 82 13.37 -0.95 2.81
N ILE A 83 13.05 -0.78 1.53
CA ILE A 83 11.86 -1.37 0.89
C ILE A 83 11.90 -2.91 0.97
N ASN A 84 13.04 -3.51 0.63
CA ASN A 84 13.21 -4.97 0.67
C ASN A 84 13.04 -5.53 2.10
N ARG A 85 13.62 -4.87 3.11
CA ARG A 85 13.46 -5.28 4.52
C ARG A 85 12.00 -5.28 4.97
N LYS A 86 11.22 -4.28 4.55
CA LYS A 86 9.80 -4.16 4.87
C LYS A 86 8.97 -5.25 4.18
N MET A 87 9.21 -5.50 2.90
CA MET A 87 8.56 -6.60 2.18
C MET A 87 8.88 -7.98 2.79
N MET A 88 10.12 -8.21 3.23
CA MET A 88 10.51 -9.49 3.86
C MET A 88 9.88 -9.71 5.24
N LYS A 89 9.57 -8.65 6.01
CA LYS A 89 8.88 -8.80 7.30
C LYS A 89 7.43 -9.28 7.12
N GLY A 90 6.71 -8.78 6.11
CA GLY A 90 5.34 -9.23 5.80
C GLY A 90 5.27 -10.68 5.32
N GLY A 91 6.31 -11.18 4.64
CA GLY A 91 6.37 -12.58 4.18
C GLY A 91 6.66 -13.63 5.27
N ARG A 92 7.01 -13.22 6.49
CA ARG A 92 7.43 -14.14 7.57
C ARG A 92 6.32 -14.54 8.54
N SER A 93 5.11 -14.02 8.39
CA SER A 93 3.97 -14.34 9.27
C SER A 93 3.21 -15.63 8.89
N LEU A 94 3.57 -16.30 7.78
CA LEU A 94 2.92 -17.55 7.33
C LEU A 94 3.76 -18.82 7.51
N ALA A 95 4.74 -18.78 8.42
CA ALA A 95 5.38 -19.99 8.91
C ALA A 95 5.09 -20.14 10.39
N TYR A 96 3.92 -20.70 10.72
CA TYR A 96 3.65 -21.76 11.72
C TYR A 96 2.16 -21.83 12.06
#